data_AF-A0A1I4CPY3-F1
#
_entry.id   AF-A0A1I4CPY3-F1
#
_cell.length_a   1.000
_cell.length_b   1.000
_cell.length_c   1.000
_cell.angle_alpha   90.00
_cell.angle_beta   90.00
_cell.angle_gamma   90.00
#
_symmetry.space_group_name_H-M   'P 1'
#
loop_
_entity.id
_entity.type
_entity.pdbx_description
1 polymer ?
#
loop_
_entity_poly.entity_id
_entity_poly.type
_entity_poly.pdbx_seq_one_letter_code
_entity_poly.pdbx_strand_id
1 'polypeptide(L)' 'MEIWNKKESGPVEVTFYRRPLQEILNVTAAQFTIDRVVEPQPDPAYKDKSESMDWYARWFERLSTQPHFLIVKAQKE' A
#
# COMPACT_ATOMS: atom_id res chain seq x y z
N MET A 1 -4.62 -4.59 -18.53
CA MET A 1 -3.50 -5.54 -18.34
C MET A 1 -2.23 -4.71 -18.36
N GLU A 2 -1.34 -4.91 -17.40
CA GLU A 2 -0.11 -4.13 -17.28
C GLU A 2 1.08 -5.09 -17.38
N ILE A 3 2.06 -4.75 -18.21
CA ILE A 3 3.24 -5.59 -18.43
C ILE A 3 4.37 -5.06 -17.54
N TRP A 4 4.77 -5.86 -16.57
CA TRP A 4 5.89 -5.55 -15.69
C TRP A 4 7.18 -6.13 -16.26
N ASN A 5 8.10 -5.26 -16.68
CA ASN A 5 9.41 -5.68 -17.18
C ASN A 5 10.36 -5.93 -16.01
N LYS A 6 10.46 -7.17 -15.57
CA LYS A 6 11.44 -7.56 -14.54
C LYS A 6 12.81 -7.74 -15.20
N LYS A 7 13.86 -7.14 -14.62
CA LYS A 7 15.23 -7.21 -15.16
C LYS A 7 15.75 -8.65 -15.36
N GLU A 8 15.30 -9.59 -14.54
CA GLU A 8 15.82 -10.96 -14.52
C GLU A 8 14.92 -11.98 -15.23
N SER A 9 13.65 -11.67 -15.42
CA SER A 9 12.61 -12.62 -15.87
C SER A 9 11.83 -12.18 -17.11
N GLY A 10 12.13 -11.00 -17.65
CA GLY A 10 11.43 -10.46 -18.82
C GLY A 10 10.04 -9.88 -18.48
N PRO A 11 9.22 -9.60 -19.51
CA PRO A 11 7.86 -9.05 -19.33
C PRO A 11 6.94 -10.09 -18.68
N VAL A 12 6.41 -9.74 -17.50
CA VAL A 12 5.39 -10.52 -16.80
C VAL A 12 4.07 -9.77 -16.90
N GLU A 13 3.05 -10.44 -17.42
CA GLU A 13 1.69 -9.90 -17.41
C GLU A 13 1.13 -9.93 -15.98
N VAL A 14 0.71 -8.77 -15.50
CA VAL A 14 0.11 -8.62 -14.17
C VAL A 14 -1.32 -8.12 -14.33
N THR A 15 -2.24 -8.85 -13.70
CA THR A 15 -3.64 -8.45 -13.59
C THR A 15 -3.85 -7.72 -12.27
N PHE A 16 -4.09 -6.42 -12.34
CA PHE A 16 -4.50 -5.63 -11.18
C PHE A 16 -6.01 -5.71 -11.00
N TYR A 17 -6.44 -6.21 -9.84
CA TYR A 17 -7.84 -6.11 -9.43
C TYR A 17 -8.02 -4.84 -8.59
N ARG A 18 -8.62 -3.82 -9.20
CA ARG A 18 -8.90 -2.54 -8.54
C ARG A 18 -10.31 -2.57 -7.97
N ARG A 19 -10.44 -2.30 -6.67
CA ARG A 19 -11.73 -2.15 -6.00
C ARG A 19 -11.84 -0.75 -5.38
N PRO A 20 -13.01 -0.10 -5.44
CA PRO A 20 -13.28 1.12 -4.68
C PRO A 20 -13.12 0.87 -3.17
N LEU A 21 -12.60 1.86 -2.44
CA LEU A 21 -12.45 1.79 -0.98
C LEU A 21 -13.76 1.42 -0.28
N GLN A 22 -14.87 2.04 -0.69
CA GLN A 22 -16.20 1.73 -0.15
C GLN A 22 -16.58 0.26 -0.29
N GLU A 23 -16.19 -0.38 -1.40
CA GLU A 23 -16.52 -1.78 -1.66
C GLU A 23 -15.67 -2.70 -0.79
N ILE A 24 -14.38 -2.38 -0.65
CA ILE A 24 -13.47 -3.08 0.25
C ILE A 24 -14.03 -3.04 1.67
N LEU A 25 -14.35 -1.84 2.19
CA LEU A 25 -14.83 -1.66 3.56
C LEU A 25 -16.17 -2.34 3.80
N ASN A 26 -17.15 -2.18 2.91
CA ASN A 26 -18.49 -2.75 3.10
C ASN A 26 -18.48 -4.28 3.04
N VAL A 27 -17.72 -4.86 2.09
CA VAL A 27 -17.62 -6.32 2.00
C VAL A 27 -16.88 -6.91 3.20
N THR A 28 -15.86 -6.24 3.71
CA THR A 28 -15.19 -6.66 4.95
C THR A 28 -16.11 -6.52 6.17
N ALA A 29 -16.79 -5.38 6.31
CA ALA A 29 -17.72 -5.11 7.42
C ALA A 29 -18.91 -6.08 7.47
N ALA A 30 -19.33 -6.61 6.31
CA ALA A 30 -20.40 -7.60 6.25
C ALA A 30 -20.04 -8.95 6.88
N GLN A 31 -18.76 -9.21 7.14
CA GLN A 31 -18.26 -10.50 7.64
C GLN A 31 -17.39 -10.38 8.91
N PHE A 32 -16.88 -9.19 9.19
CA PHE A 32 -15.95 -8.92 10.28
C PHE A 32 -16.27 -7.59 10.94
N THR A 33 -15.98 -7.48 12.24
CA THR A 33 -15.94 -6.18 12.90
C THR A 33 -14.61 -5.50 12.57
N ILE A 34 -14.66 -4.33 11.92
CA ILE A 34 -13.48 -3.54 11.60
C ILE A 34 -13.06 -2.76 12.85
N ASP A 35 -11.85 -3.02 13.33
CA ASP A 35 -11.24 -2.33 14.48
C ASP A 35 -10.47 -1.08 14.03
N ARG A 36 -9.75 -1.16 12.90
CA ARG A 36 -8.92 -0.05 12.44
C ARG A 36 -8.72 -0.05 10.93
N VAL A 37 -8.69 1.15 10.35
CA VAL A 37 -8.28 1.42 8.97
C VAL A 37 -7.15 2.43 8.99
N VAL A 38 -6.05 2.14 8.31
CA VAL A 38 -4.85 3.00 8.26
C VAL A 38 -4.36 3.13 6.82
N GLU A 39 -4.14 4.36 6.39
CA GLU A 39 -3.33 4.70 5.21
C GLU A 39 -1.91 5.03 5.72
N PRO A 40 -0.94 4.12 5.59
CA PRO A 40 0.37 4.30 6.20
C PRO A 40 1.14 5.43 5.52
N GLN A 41 1.90 6.16 6.33
CA GLN A 41 2.82 7.20 5.89
C GLN A 41 4.27 6.76 6.16
N PRO A 42 5.26 7.24 5.39
CA PRO A 42 6.66 7.00 5.70
C PRO A 42 7.00 7.44 7.14
N ASP A 43 7.64 6.58 7.92
CA ASP A 43 7.96 6.85 9.33
C ASP A 43 9.11 7.88 9.48
N PRO A 44 8.83 9.10 9.98
CA PRO A 44 9.82 10.17 10.07
C PRO A 44 11.11 9.81 10.81
N ALA A 45 11.07 8.80 11.70
CA ALA A 45 12.25 8.33 12.43
C ALA A 45 13.38 7.78 11.52
N TYR A 46 13.07 7.49 10.26
CA TYR A 46 14.04 6.98 9.27
C TYR A 46 14.53 8.04 8.29
N LYS A 47 14.05 9.28 8.39
CA LYS A 47 14.40 10.35 7.45
C LYS A 47 15.91 10.64 7.44
N ASP A 48 16.51 10.67 8.62
CA ASP A 48 17.90 11.09 8.83
C ASP A 48 18.88 9.93 9.03
N LYS A 49 18.41 8.68 8.89
CA LYS A 49 19.28 7.51 8.99
C LYS A 49 20.00 7.27 7.67
N SER A 50 21.31 7.07 7.73
CA SER A 50 22.15 6.85 6.54
C SER A 50 21.68 5.67 5.70
N GLU A 51 21.20 4.60 6.34
CA GLU A 51 20.70 3.37 5.69
C GLU A 51 19.42 3.57 4.86
N SER A 52 18.63 4.60 5.15
CA SER A 52 17.34 4.87 4.49
C SER A 52 17.29 6.20 3.75
N MET A 53 18.35 7.02 3.82
CA MET A 53 18.42 8.36 3.23
C MET A 53 18.13 8.35 1.72
N ASP A 54 18.75 7.45 0.97
CA ASP A 54 18.54 7.31 -0.48
C ASP A 54 17.10 6.92 -0.83
N TRP A 55 16.48 6.06 -0.01
CA TRP A 55 15.08 5.67 -0.19
C TRP A 55 14.15 6.86 0.11
N TYR A 56 14.42 7.58 1.19
CA TYR A 56 13.65 8.75 1.60
C TYR A 56 13.67 9.84 0.52
N ALA A 57 14.83 10.16 -0.02
CA ALA A 57 14.97 11.15 -1.09
C ALA A 57 14.18 10.78 -2.36
N ARG A 58 14.07 9.48 -2.67
CA ARG A 58 13.41 8.99 -3.89
C ARG A 58 11.90 8.85 -3.75
N TRP A 59 11.41 8.44 -2.58
CA TRP A 59 10.04 7.95 -2.44
C TRP A 59 9.17 8.78 -1.49
N PHE A 60 9.75 9.56 -0.59
CA PHE A 60 9.00 10.22 0.49
C PHE A 60 7.86 11.10 -0.02
N GLU A 61 8.12 12.03 -0.95
CA GLU A 61 7.11 12.95 -1.47
C GLU A 61 5.94 12.20 -2.14
N ARG A 62 6.27 11.23 -3.01
CA ARG A 62 5.27 10.40 -3.69
C ARG A 62 4.40 9.63 -2.71
N LEU A 63 5.02 9.02 -1.70
CA LEU A 63 4.29 8.21 -0.71
C LEU A 63 3.52 9.04 0.30
N SER A 64 3.90 10.31 0.50
CA SER A 64 3.25 11.21 1.47
C SER A 64 2.08 12.00 0.87
N THR A 65 1.96 12.07 -0.45
CA THR A 65 0.95 12.92 -1.13
C THR A 65 -0.21 12.12 -1.71
N GLN A 66 -0.09 10.80 -1.82
CA GLN A 66 -1.12 9.92 -2.35
C GLN A 66 -1.19 8.64 -1.51
N PRO A 67 -2.40 8.13 -1.19
CA PRO A 67 -2.53 6.86 -0.50
C PRO A 67 -2.21 5.70 -1.46
N HIS A 68 -1.07 5.05 -1.24
CA HIS A 68 -0.65 3.88 -2.04
C HIS A 68 -1.06 2.56 -1.38
N PHE A 69 -1.34 2.58 -0.08
CA PHE A 69 -1.62 1.39 0.71
C PHE A 69 -2.82 1.62 1.63
N LEU A 70 -3.54 0.54 1.89
CA LEU A 70 -4.65 0.47 2.83
C LEU A 70 -4.41 -0.72 3.74
N ILE A 71 -4.34 -0.48 5.05
CA ILE A 71 -4.21 -1.52 6.07
C ILE A 71 -5.51 -1.56 6.87
N VAL A 72 -6.16 -2.73 6.92
CA VAL A 72 -7.40 -2.93 7.67
C VAL A 72 -7.16 -4.01 8.73
N LYS A 73 -7.39 -3.67 10.00
CA LYS A 73 -7.47 -4.63 11.10
C LYS A 73 -8.93 -4.93 11.36
N ALA A 74 -9.32 -6.19 11.18
CA ALA A 74 -10.67 -6.66 11.43
C ALA A 74 -10.63 -7.99 12.19
N GLN A 75 -11.67 -8.26 12.97
CA GLN A 75 -11.81 -9.47 13.77
C GLN A 75 -13.11 -10.17 13.43
N LYS A 76 -13.04 -11.50 13.36
CA LYS A 76 -14.22 -12.35 13.23
C LYS A 76 -14.80 -12.54 14.62
N GLU A 77 -16.12 -12.47 14.72
CA GLU A 77 -16.84 -12.91 15.92
C GLU A 77 -16.61 -14.40 16.19
#